data_AF-A0A101LPY2-F1
#
_entry.id   AF-A0A101LPY2-F1
#
_cell.length_a   1.000
_cell.length_b   1.000
_cell.length_c   1.000
_cell.angle_alpha   90.00
_cell.angle_beta   90.00
_cell.angle_gamma   90.00
#
_symmetry.space_group_name_H-M   'P 1'
#
loop_
_entity.id
_entity.type
_entity.pdbx_description
1 polymer ?
#
loop_
_entity_poly.entity_id
_entity_poly.type
_entity_poly.pdbx_seq_one_letter_code
_entity_poly.pdbx_strand_id
1 'polypeptide(L)'
;MLGSTAARAEGGVSFRFAEEGQGWLLRGPVNVLKWPFVYDRSRERARNTLVRLDGDTQVRVIETRSFQRWKRVEVQQDGHTVLGWVESYNVPEAMRLD
;
A
#
# COMPACT_ATOMS: atom_id res chain seq x y z
N MET A 1 4.90 -2.31 33.26
CA MET A 1 5.80 -1.68 32.27
C MET A 1 5.73 -2.54 31.01
N LEU A 2 5.19 -1.99 29.93
CA LEU A 2 4.99 -2.69 28.66
C LEU A 2 6.34 -2.87 27.97
N GLY A 3 6.86 -4.10 28.06
CA GLY A 3 8.05 -4.52 27.32
C GLY A 3 7.71 -4.59 25.84
N SER A 4 8.58 -3.99 25.04
CA SER A 4 8.52 -3.89 23.59
C SER A 4 8.28 -5.26 22.94
N THR A 5 7.09 -5.48 22.39
CA THR A 5 6.85 -6.48 21.36
C THR A 5 7.43 -5.96 20.04
N ALA A 6 8.75 -5.89 19.95
CA ALA A 6 9.45 -6.04 18.68
C ALA A 6 9.42 -7.54 18.32
N ALA A 7 8.21 -8.06 18.11
CA ALA A 7 8.02 -9.43 17.69
C ALA A 7 8.36 -9.50 16.19
N ARG A 8 9.59 -9.96 15.91
CA ARG A 8 10.01 -10.64 14.67
C ARG A 8 9.10 -10.43 13.45
N ALA A 9 9.48 -9.51 12.57
CA ALA A 9 9.19 -9.62 11.15
C ALA A 9 10.48 -9.92 10.38
N GLU A 10 11.11 -11.06 10.70
CA GLU A 10 12.11 -11.65 9.81
C GLU A 10 11.36 -12.34 8.67
N GLY A 11 11.14 -11.61 7.57
CA GLY A 11 10.46 -12.08 6.37
C GLY A 11 9.40 -11.10 5.92
N GLY A 12 9.70 -10.34 4.86
CA GLY A 12 8.72 -9.47 4.22
C GLY A 12 7.48 -10.29 3.85
N VAL A 13 6.34 -9.99 4.50
CA VAL A 13 5.09 -10.65 4.18
C VAL A 13 4.57 -10.02 2.89
N SER A 14 4.20 -10.86 1.91
CA SER A 14 3.70 -10.36 0.64
C SER A 14 2.45 -9.50 0.83
N PHE A 15 2.50 -8.23 0.41
CA PHE A 15 1.40 -7.26 0.48
C PHE A 15 0.12 -7.73 -0.27
N ARG A 16 0.24 -8.73 -1.15
CA ARG A 16 -0.91 -9.46 -1.74
C ARG A 16 -1.93 -9.90 -0.70
N PHE A 17 -1.47 -10.36 0.46
CA PHE A 17 -2.32 -10.89 1.53
C PHE A 17 -2.77 -9.83 2.54
N ALA A 18 -2.48 -8.55 2.28
CA ALA A 18 -2.96 -7.47 3.13
C ALA A 18 -4.50 -7.42 3.14
N GLU A 19 -5.09 -7.38 4.32
CA GLU A 19 -6.53 -7.35 4.53
C GLU A 19 -6.98 -5.97 5.01
N GLU A 20 -8.28 -5.72 4.89
CA GLU A 20 -8.89 -4.47 5.34
C GLU A 20 -8.67 -4.26 6.83
N GLY A 21 -8.37 -3.01 7.20
CA GLY A 21 -8.05 -2.61 8.56
C GLY A 21 -6.57 -2.73 8.93
N GLN A 22 -5.77 -3.52 8.20
CA GLN A 22 -4.37 -3.77 8.54
C GLN A 22 -3.44 -2.59 8.19
N GLY A 23 -2.47 -2.32 9.07
CA GLY A 23 -1.36 -1.39 8.85
C GLY A 23 -0.14 -2.09 8.24
N TRP A 24 0.52 -1.41 7.30
CA TRP A 24 1.66 -1.94 6.56
C TRP A 24 2.70 -0.86 6.33
N LEU A 25 3.96 -1.25 6.36
CA LEU A 25 5.10 -0.46 5.94
C LEU A 25 5.53 -0.93 4.55
N LEU A 26 5.46 -0.07 3.54
CA LEU A 26 5.89 -0.38 2.18
C LEU A 26 7.37 0.01 2.03
N ARG A 27 8.23 -0.96 1.68
CA ARG A 27 9.65 -0.74 1.43
C ARG A 27 9.87 -0.61 -0.08
N GLY A 28 10.49 0.48 -0.50
CA GLY A 28 10.72 0.80 -1.91
C GLY A 28 9.59 1.59 -2.59
N PRO A 29 9.82 2.07 -3.83
CA PRO A 29 8.91 2.99 -4.48
C PRO A 29 7.63 2.32 -4.96
N VAL A 30 6.47 2.86 -4.57
CA VAL A 30 5.15 2.34 -4.96
C VAL A 30 4.28 3.46 -5.50
N ASN A 31 3.62 3.23 -6.64
CA ASN A 31 2.67 4.17 -7.20
C ASN A 31 1.29 3.96 -6.58
N VAL A 32 0.72 5.03 -6.03
CA VAL A 32 -0.68 5.10 -5.62
C VAL A 32 -1.47 5.68 -6.78
N LEU A 33 -2.50 4.96 -7.23
CA LEU A 33 -3.24 5.24 -8.45
C LEU A 33 -4.66 5.72 -8.17
N LYS A 34 -5.20 6.52 -9.09
CA LYS A 34 -6.55 7.09 -9.02
C LYS A 34 -7.62 6.06 -9.42
N TRP A 35 -8.74 6.05 -8.70
CA TRP A 35 -9.96 5.38 -9.17
C TRP A 35 -10.73 6.28 -10.16
N PRO A 36 -11.36 5.76 -11.23
CA PRO A 36 -11.48 4.36 -11.68
C PRO A 36 -10.33 3.87 -12.57
N PHE A 37 -9.34 4.71 -12.81
CA PHE A 37 -8.29 4.49 -13.82
C PHE A 37 -7.38 3.28 -13.54
N VAL A 38 -7.37 2.71 -12.33
CA VAL A 38 -6.68 1.43 -12.05
C VAL A 38 -7.16 0.25 -12.90
N TYR A 39 -8.35 0.34 -13.51
CA TYR A 39 -8.85 -0.65 -14.46
C TYR A 39 -8.61 -0.30 -15.92
N ASP A 40 -8.23 0.94 -16.20
CA ASP A 40 -7.94 1.36 -17.56
C ASP A 40 -6.51 0.94 -17.92
N ARG A 41 -6.39 -0.04 -18.82
CA ARG A 41 -5.11 -0.57 -19.31
C ARG A 41 -4.51 0.27 -20.45
N SER A 42 -5.12 1.39 -20.84
CA SER A 42 -4.62 2.27 -21.89
C SER A 42 -3.47 3.17 -21.41
N ARG A 43 -2.90 3.96 -22.33
CA ARG A 43 -1.66 4.77 -22.18
C ARG A 43 -1.69 5.82 -21.06
N GLU A 44 -2.79 5.98 -20.32
CA GLU A 44 -2.94 6.98 -19.26
C GLU A 44 -2.21 6.66 -17.95
N ARG A 45 -1.48 5.53 -17.84
CA ARG A 45 -0.75 5.14 -16.62
C ARG A 45 0.10 6.25 -15.99
N ALA A 46 0.76 7.08 -16.81
CA ALA A 46 1.55 8.21 -16.33
C ALA A 46 0.70 9.33 -15.68
N ARG A 47 -0.54 9.54 -16.14
CA ARG A 47 -1.49 10.52 -15.57
C ARG A 47 -2.35 9.93 -14.43
N ASN A 48 -2.33 8.62 -14.27
CA ASN A 48 -3.09 7.89 -13.24
C ASN A 48 -2.39 7.88 -11.87
N THR A 49 -1.09 8.18 -11.80
CA THR A 49 -0.37 8.20 -10.53
C THR A 49 -0.78 9.45 -9.75
N LEU A 50 -1.43 9.25 -8.60
CA LEU A 50 -1.75 10.31 -7.64
C LEU A 50 -0.47 10.74 -6.93
N VAL A 51 0.27 9.75 -6.43
CA VAL A 51 1.54 9.98 -5.75
C VAL A 51 2.42 8.74 -5.84
N ARG A 52 3.73 8.97 -5.81
CA ARG A 52 4.73 7.93 -5.65
C ARG A 52 5.16 7.95 -4.19
N LEU A 53 4.97 6.84 -3.50
CA LEU A 53 5.45 6.65 -2.14
C LEU A 53 6.92 6.27 -2.20
N ASP A 54 7.73 6.92 -1.39
CA ASP A 54 9.11 6.49 -1.14
C ASP A 54 9.12 5.33 -0.13
N GLY A 55 10.27 4.68 -0.01
CA GLY A 55 10.42 3.58 0.94
C GLY A 55 10.11 4.03 2.36
N ASP A 56 9.59 3.09 3.16
CA ASP A 56 9.24 3.25 4.57
C ASP A 56 7.96 4.04 4.81
N THR A 57 7.13 4.16 3.78
CA THR A 57 5.80 4.76 3.92
C THR A 57 4.86 3.80 4.63
N GLN A 58 4.22 4.28 5.70
CA GLN A 58 3.14 3.55 6.38
C GLN A 58 1.82 3.77 5.65
N VAL A 59 1.09 2.68 5.44
CA VAL A 59 -0.21 2.68 4.77
C VAL A 59 -1.19 1.84 5.58
N ARG A 60 -2.48 2.17 5.49
CA ARG A 60 -3.56 1.34 5.99
C ARG A 60 -4.38 0.80 4.82
N VAL A 61 -4.60 -0.51 4.76
CA VAL A 61 -5.51 -1.08 3.77
C VAL A 61 -6.94 -0.86 4.24
N ILE A 62 -7.76 -0.23 3.40
CA ILE A 62 -9.15 0.08 3.71
C ILE A 62 -10.13 -0.67 2.80
N GLU A 63 -9.66 -1.20 1.67
CA GLU A 63 -10.49 -2.01 0.77
C GLU A 63 -9.64 -2.96 -0.07
N THR A 64 -10.14 -4.18 -0.34
CA THR A 64 -9.51 -5.12 -1.29
C THR A 64 -10.44 -5.48 -2.45
N ARG A 65 -9.96 -5.38 -3.69
CA ARG A 65 -10.74 -5.71 -4.91
C ARG A 65 -10.04 -6.66 -5.87
N SER A 66 -10.85 -7.21 -6.77
CA SER A 66 -10.43 -7.99 -7.96
C SER A 66 -9.46 -9.13 -7.61
N PHE A 67 -9.91 -10.10 -6.82
CA PHE A 67 -9.11 -11.25 -6.39
C PHE A 67 -7.80 -10.86 -5.68
N GLN A 68 -7.88 -9.94 -4.72
CA GLN A 68 -6.74 -9.48 -3.91
C GLN A 68 -5.64 -8.73 -4.70
N ARG A 69 -5.91 -8.35 -5.96
CA ARG A 69 -4.96 -7.61 -6.80
C ARG A 69 -4.84 -6.14 -6.40
N TRP A 70 -5.96 -5.49 -6.10
CA TRP A 70 -5.99 -4.06 -5.85
C TRP A 70 -6.29 -3.80 -4.38
N LYS A 71 -5.44 -3.00 -3.73
CA LYS A 71 -5.61 -2.57 -2.34
C LYS A 71 -5.87 -1.08 -2.33
N ARG A 72 -7.02 -0.65 -1.81
CA ARG A 72 -7.22 0.76 -1.50
C ARG A 72 -6.49 1.03 -0.20
N VAL A 73 -5.64 2.04 -0.24
CA VAL A 73 -4.81 2.43 0.87
C VAL A 73 -5.13 3.86 1.30
N GLU A 74 -5.01 4.08 2.59
CA GLU A 74 -4.91 5.40 3.21
C GLU A 74 -3.45 5.65 3.57
N VAL A 75 -2.94 6.81 3.18
CA VAL A 75 -1.55 7.23 3.41
C VAL A 75 -1.54 8.65 3.97
N GLN A 76 -0.68 8.92 4.96
CA GLN A 76 -0.39 10.27 5.44
C GLN A 76 0.85 10.80 4.71
N GLN A 77 0.71 11.88 3.95
CA GLN A 77 1.82 12.48 3.22
C GLN A 77 1.71 14.01 3.29
N ASP A 78 2.79 14.66 3.71
CA ASP A 78 2.89 16.12 3.82
C ASP A 78 1.73 16.76 4.63
N GLY A 79 1.25 16.07 5.66
CA GLY A 79 0.13 16.53 6.49
C GLY A 79 -1.27 16.31 5.89
N HIS A 80 -1.35 15.61 4.75
CA HIS A 80 -2.61 15.31 4.06
C HIS A 80 -2.86 13.80 3.98
N THR A 81 -4.14 13.43 4.08
CA THR A 81 -4.58 12.07 3.81
C THR A 81 -4.74 11.86 2.30
N VAL A 82 -3.95 10.94 1.74
CA VAL A 82 -4.09 10.47 0.35
C VAL A 82 -4.81 9.13 0.34
N LEU A 83 -5.90 9.06 -0.42
CA LEU A 83 -6.61 7.81 -0.70
C LEU A 83 -6.37 7.40 -2.14
N GLY A 84 -5.94 6.16 -2.35
CA GLY A 84 -5.77 5.63 -3.69
C GLY A 84 -5.57 4.13 -3.71
N TRP A 85 -5.27 3.60 -4.89
CA TRP A 85 -5.18 2.17 -5.12
C TRP A 85 -3.74 1.77 -5.44
N VAL A 86 -3.29 0.70 -4.79
CA VAL A 86 -2.00 0.06 -5.05
C VAL A 86 -2.26 -1.31 -5.66
N GLU A 87 -1.50 -1.62 -6.71
CA GLU A 87 -1.48 -2.98 -7.28
C GLU A 87 -0.57 -3.83 -6.41
N SER A 88 -1.11 -4.86 -5.76
CA SER A 88 -0.39 -5.61 -4.74
C SER A 88 0.85 -6.32 -5.27
N TYR A 89 0.88 -6.69 -6.55
CA TYR A 89 2.04 -7.29 -7.21
C TYR A 89 3.17 -6.31 -7.55
N ASN A 90 2.89 -5.00 -7.53
CA ASN A 90 3.90 -3.97 -7.79
C ASN A 90 4.55 -3.46 -6.49
N VAL A 91 4.19 -4.02 -5.33
CA VAL A 91 4.82 -3.70 -4.05
C VAL A 91 6.03 -4.62 -3.90
N PRO A 92 7.27 -4.09 -4.00
CA PRO A 92 8.46 -4.92 -4.03
C PRO A 92 8.74 -5.55 -2.67
N GLU A 93 8.52 -4.83 -1.58
CA GLU A 93 8.68 -5.33 -0.22
C GLU A 93 7.70 -4.61 0.72
N ALA A 94 7.17 -5.36 1.70
CA ALA A 94 6.28 -4.81 2.70
C ALA A 94 6.42 -5.56 4.03
N MET A 95 6.16 -4.86 5.12
CA MET A 95 6.13 -5.39 6.48
C MET A 95 4.77 -5.06 7.11
N ARG A 96 4.15 -6.05 7.74
CA ARG A 96 2.94 -5.82 8.53
C ARG A 96 3.32 -5.10 9.84
N LEU A 97 2.49 -4.16 10.27
CA LEU A 97 2.69 -3.33 11.46
C LEU A 97 1.67 -3.65 12.56
N ASP A 98 1.47 -4.95 12.84
CA ASP A 98 0.52 -5.46 13.82
C ASP A 98 0.53 -4.75 15.19
#